data_AF-A0A954X7K6-F1
#
_entry.id   AF-A0A954X7K6-F1
#
_cell.length_a   1.000
_cell.length_b   1.000
_cell.length_c   1.000
_cell.angle_alpha   90.00
_cell.angle_beta   90.00
_cell.angle_gamma   90.00
#
_symmetry.space_group_name_H-M   'P 1'
#
loop_
_entity.id
_entity.type
_entity.pdbx_description
1 polymer ?
#
loop_
_entity_poly.entity_id
_entity_poly.type
_entity_poly.pdbx_seq_one_letter_code
_entity_poly.pdbx_strand_id
1 'polypeptide(L)'
;FAGTNYTFCIGDVTRQIHHAPVQRGAFACRLPTRMDDIRDGTTNTVGLGEIGAAQDLALARRFAINQPATLLDRPIECLDVCDSKRPSLYAKTTPLNDHVRGYRWAEGAGGYALFNTILPPNSPSCAVGGRDAVDGVYSVGSSHPGGVQVAMMDASVRFITDDVDAGDPSQTPPTPEQLRDEHPPSPFGVWGSLGTAAGGEKLQLP
;
A
#
# COMPACT_ATOMS: atom_id res chain seq x y z
N PHE A 1 9.73 -5.12 18.91
CA PHE A 1 10.45 -4.52 17.78
C PHE A 1 10.40 -3.00 17.90
N ALA A 2 11.35 -2.29 17.28
CA ALA A 2 11.32 -0.83 17.22
C ALA A 2 10.23 -0.33 16.23
N GLY A 3 9.82 0.93 16.40
CA GLY A 3 8.93 1.60 15.45
C GLY A 3 9.68 2.11 14.21
N THR A 4 8.93 2.49 13.17
CA THR A 4 9.45 3.06 11.92
C THR A 4 8.47 4.05 11.30
N ASN A 5 8.99 4.94 10.45
CA ASN A 5 8.22 5.82 9.57
C ASN A 5 8.31 5.41 8.10
N TYR A 6 8.83 4.21 7.81
CA TYR A 6 8.92 3.66 6.46
C TYR A 6 8.51 2.19 6.45
N THR A 7 7.75 1.80 5.42
CA THR A 7 7.24 0.43 5.22
C THR A 7 7.54 -0.07 3.81
N PHE A 8 7.43 -1.39 3.63
CA PHE A 8 7.78 -2.07 2.39
C PHE A 8 6.62 -2.13 1.40
N CYS A 9 6.92 -1.87 0.13
CA CYS A 9 5.96 -1.92 -0.97
C CYS A 9 5.69 -3.37 -1.40
N ILE A 10 4.43 -3.79 -1.36
CA ILE A 10 3.99 -5.10 -1.87
C ILE A 10 3.37 -5.05 -3.27
N GLY A 11 3.38 -3.87 -3.89
CA GLY A 11 2.63 -3.59 -5.12
C GLY A 11 1.14 -3.42 -4.85
N ASP A 12 0.32 -3.58 -5.87
CA ASP A 12 -1.14 -3.35 -5.86
C ASP A 12 -1.95 -4.62 -5.56
N VAL A 13 -1.50 -5.41 -4.57
CA VAL A 13 -2.25 -6.58 -4.07
C VAL A 13 -2.89 -6.32 -2.72
N THR A 14 -4.06 -6.94 -2.52
CA THR A 14 -4.79 -6.92 -1.25
C THR A 14 -4.84 -8.28 -0.57
N ARG A 15 -4.59 -9.37 -1.30
CA ARG A 15 -4.78 -10.76 -0.86
C ARG A 15 -3.49 -11.52 -0.63
N GLN A 16 -3.54 -12.45 0.32
CA GLN A 16 -2.45 -13.36 0.66
C GLN A 16 -1.13 -12.62 0.92
N ILE A 17 -1.19 -11.40 1.48
CA ILE A 17 -0.02 -10.52 1.55
C ILE A 17 1.05 -11.05 2.52
N HIS A 18 0.64 -11.94 3.46
CA HIS A 18 1.51 -12.63 4.43
C HIS A 18 2.08 -13.97 3.92
N HIS A 19 1.52 -14.45 2.83
CA HIS A 19 1.82 -15.74 2.21
C HIS A 19 1.82 -15.58 0.70
N ALA A 20 2.56 -14.58 0.20
CA ALA A 20 2.52 -14.21 -1.19
C ALA A 20 2.95 -15.42 -2.05
N PRO A 21 2.10 -15.89 -2.98
CA PRO A 21 2.45 -17.05 -3.80
C PRO A 21 3.30 -16.65 -5.02
N VAL A 22 3.31 -15.36 -5.35
CA VAL A 22 4.05 -14.77 -6.47
C VAL A 22 4.39 -13.33 -6.11
N GLN A 23 5.49 -12.84 -6.67
CA GLN A 23 5.94 -11.49 -6.46
C GLN A 23 5.08 -10.50 -7.25
N ARG A 24 4.57 -9.45 -6.59
CA ARG A 24 3.96 -8.30 -7.27
C ARG A 24 4.82 -7.05 -7.17
N GLY A 25 5.10 -6.60 -5.95
CA GLY A 25 6.06 -5.52 -5.69
C GLY A 25 7.47 -6.05 -5.45
N ALA A 26 8.41 -5.12 -5.19
CA ALA A 26 9.77 -5.50 -4.87
C ALA A 26 9.89 -6.32 -3.57
N PHE A 27 8.94 -6.16 -2.64
CA PHE A 27 8.82 -6.99 -1.46
C PHE A 27 7.56 -7.85 -1.55
N ALA A 28 7.69 -9.14 -1.27
CA ALA A 28 6.58 -10.07 -1.17
C ALA A 28 6.85 -10.99 0.03
N CYS A 29 5.92 -11.04 0.99
CA CYS A 29 6.19 -11.75 2.24
C CYS A 29 6.47 -13.23 1.97
N ARG A 30 7.60 -13.72 2.51
CA ARG A 30 8.16 -15.09 2.35
C ARG A 30 8.76 -15.41 0.98
N LEU A 31 8.80 -14.47 0.05
CA LEU A 31 9.47 -14.66 -1.24
C LEU A 31 10.78 -13.85 -1.26
N PRO A 32 11.94 -14.51 -1.51
CA PRO A 32 13.17 -13.78 -1.76
C PRO A 32 13.10 -13.12 -3.14
N THR A 33 13.26 -11.81 -3.19
CA THR A 33 13.37 -11.05 -4.43
C THR A 33 14.84 -10.77 -4.75
N ARG A 34 15.26 -11.04 -5.99
CA ARG A 34 16.56 -10.63 -6.53
C ARG A 34 16.37 -9.37 -7.37
N MET A 35 17.46 -8.62 -7.58
CA MET A 35 17.41 -7.44 -8.46
C MET A 35 17.00 -7.78 -9.90
N ASP A 36 17.38 -8.96 -10.40
CA ASP A 36 16.99 -9.44 -11.74
C ASP A 36 15.48 -9.75 -11.86
N ASP A 37 14.77 -9.88 -10.73
CA ASP A 37 13.33 -10.09 -10.70
C ASP A 37 12.56 -8.75 -10.86
N ILE A 38 13.24 -7.60 -10.71
CA ILE A 38 12.67 -6.25 -10.85
C ILE A 38 12.78 -5.81 -12.32
N ARG A 39 11.98 -6.44 -13.17
CA ARG A 39 11.97 -6.27 -14.63
C ARG A 39 11.41 -4.93 -15.11
N ASP A 40 10.60 -4.26 -14.29
CA ASP A 40 10.11 -2.90 -14.61
C ASP A 40 11.19 -1.81 -14.41
N GLY A 41 12.32 -2.19 -13.82
CA GLY A 41 13.50 -1.37 -13.62
C GLY A 41 13.60 -0.83 -12.19
N THR A 42 14.80 -0.85 -11.62
CA THR A 42 15.02 -0.43 -10.23
C THR A 42 14.76 1.06 -9.99
N THR A 43 14.86 1.90 -11.03
CA THR A 43 14.50 3.33 -11.00
C THR A 43 12.99 3.56 -11.03
N ASN A 44 12.20 2.54 -11.36
CA ASN A 44 10.77 2.63 -11.65
C ASN A 44 9.90 1.82 -10.69
N THR A 45 10.50 0.98 -9.86
CA THR A 45 9.80 0.22 -8.82
C THR A 45 10.07 0.84 -7.45
N VAL A 46 8.99 1.16 -6.73
CA VAL A 46 9.03 1.64 -5.35
C VAL A 46 9.34 0.47 -4.41
N GLY A 47 10.31 0.69 -3.51
CA GLY A 47 10.67 -0.28 -2.48
C GLY A 47 10.11 0.09 -1.10
N LEU A 48 10.30 1.34 -0.69
CA LEU A 48 9.90 1.83 0.64
C LEU A 48 9.06 3.09 0.50
N GLY A 49 8.07 3.26 1.38
CA GLY A 49 7.19 4.42 1.41
C GLY A 49 7.08 4.99 2.81
N GLU A 50 6.96 6.32 2.90
CA GLU A 50 6.73 7.00 4.16
C GLU A 50 5.36 6.62 4.74
N ILE A 51 5.33 6.47 6.06
CA ILE A 51 4.12 6.36 6.87
C ILE A 51 4.25 7.31 8.08
N GLY A 52 3.13 7.91 8.46
CA GLY A 52 3.04 8.56 9.75
C GLY A 52 2.80 7.53 10.87
N ALA A 53 3.11 7.92 12.10
CA ALA A 53 2.91 7.07 13.27
C ALA A 53 2.53 7.93 14.48
N ALA A 54 1.23 8.03 14.76
CA ALA A 54 0.71 8.74 15.92
C ALA A 54 -0.67 8.23 16.32
N GLN A 55 -0.98 8.28 17.61
CA GLN A 55 -2.22 7.78 18.19
C GLN A 55 -3.38 8.80 18.04
N ASP A 56 -3.65 9.25 16.81
CA ASP A 56 -4.71 10.21 16.49
C ASP A 56 -5.70 9.62 15.48
N LEU A 57 -6.48 10.45 14.78
CA LEU A 57 -7.42 10.02 13.74
C LEU A 57 -6.90 10.30 12.32
N ALA A 58 -5.66 10.75 12.14
CA ALA A 58 -5.15 11.08 10.81
C ALA A 58 -4.98 9.82 9.95
N LEU A 59 -5.44 9.88 8.69
CA LEU A 59 -5.41 8.75 7.76
C LEU A 59 -4.00 8.17 7.58
N ALA A 60 -3.03 9.05 7.41
CA ALA A 60 -1.61 8.74 7.21
C ALA A 60 -0.93 7.95 8.34
N ARG A 61 -1.56 7.82 9.52
CA ARG A 61 -0.91 7.37 10.77
C ARG A 61 -1.51 6.13 11.40
N ARG A 62 -2.73 5.78 11.01
CA ARG A 62 -3.54 4.69 11.57
C ARG A 62 -4.06 3.81 10.46
N PHE A 63 -4.79 2.78 10.85
CA PHE A 63 -5.54 1.95 9.94
C PHE A 63 -6.81 1.42 10.62
N ALA A 64 -7.88 1.33 9.85
CA ALA A 64 -9.13 0.73 10.24
C ALA A 64 -8.99 -0.80 10.31
N ILE A 65 -9.72 -1.42 11.23
CA ILE A 65 -9.73 -2.89 11.43
C ILE A 65 -11.14 -3.43 11.24
N ASN A 66 -11.28 -4.75 11.17
CA ASN A 66 -12.57 -5.44 11.05
C ASN A 66 -13.40 -4.97 9.85
N GLN A 67 -12.73 -4.59 8.76
CA GLN A 67 -13.42 -4.18 7.53
C GLN A 67 -13.98 -5.41 6.79
N PRO A 68 -15.06 -5.24 5.99
CA PRO A 68 -15.63 -6.32 5.19
C PRO A 68 -14.63 -6.92 4.22
N ALA A 69 -14.72 -8.22 3.95
CA ALA A 69 -13.84 -8.90 2.99
C ALA A 69 -14.04 -8.41 1.54
N THR A 70 -15.20 -7.80 1.23
CA THR A 70 -15.49 -7.17 -0.08
C THR A 70 -14.49 -6.08 -0.45
N LEU A 71 -13.86 -5.45 0.54
CA LEU A 71 -12.80 -4.47 0.35
C LEU A 71 -11.61 -5.02 -0.46
N LEU A 72 -11.35 -6.33 -0.39
CA LEU A 72 -10.29 -6.97 -1.17
C LEU A 72 -10.60 -6.99 -2.68
N ASP A 73 -11.88 -6.97 -3.05
CA ASP A 73 -12.37 -6.89 -4.44
C ASP A 73 -12.63 -5.46 -4.90
N ARG A 74 -12.95 -4.56 -3.94
CA ARG A 74 -13.39 -3.20 -4.19
C ARG A 74 -12.70 -2.23 -3.22
N PRO A 75 -11.43 -1.86 -3.47
CA PRO A 75 -10.65 -0.99 -2.59
C PRO A 75 -11.30 0.35 -2.26
N ILE A 76 -12.19 0.86 -3.13
CA ILE A 76 -12.97 2.08 -2.90
C ILE A 76 -13.77 2.05 -1.59
N GLU A 77 -14.16 0.88 -1.10
CA GLU A 77 -14.86 0.73 0.19
C GLU A 77 -13.99 1.17 1.37
N CYS A 78 -12.65 1.19 1.22
CA CYS A 78 -11.78 1.73 2.25
C CYS A 78 -11.97 3.24 2.47
N LEU A 79 -12.54 3.98 1.50
CA LEU A 79 -12.86 5.41 1.67
C LEU A 79 -14.05 5.64 2.62
N ASP A 80 -14.90 4.64 2.85
CA ASP A 80 -16.10 4.75 3.69
C ASP A 80 -15.77 4.89 5.18
N VAL A 81 -14.52 4.58 5.58
CA VAL A 81 -14.05 4.70 6.96
C VAL A 81 -13.71 6.14 7.37
N CYS A 82 -13.69 7.06 6.40
CA CYS A 82 -13.33 8.46 6.58
C CYS A 82 -14.47 9.28 7.19
N ASP A 83 -14.11 10.35 7.89
CA ASP A 83 -15.07 11.33 8.40
C ASP A 83 -15.59 12.18 7.22
N SER A 84 -16.90 12.15 6.97
CA SER A 84 -17.52 12.86 5.85
C SER A 84 -17.35 14.38 5.89
N LYS A 85 -17.08 14.97 7.07
CA LYS A 85 -16.82 16.41 7.23
C LYS A 85 -15.33 16.74 7.25
N ARG A 86 -14.47 15.74 7.51
CA ARG A 86 -13.02 15.89 7.66
C ARG A 86 -12.34 14.72 6.95
N PRO A 87 -12.29 14.72 5.60
CA PRO A 87 -11.90 13.57 4.81
C PRO A 87 -10.44 13.13 5.00
N SER A 88 -9.60 13.96 5.63
CA SER A 88 -8.23 13.61 6.03
C SER A 88 -8.15 12.85 7.37
N LEU A 89 -9.29 12.53 7.98
CA LEU A 89 -9.40 11.83 9.25
C LEU A 89 -10.32 10.61 9.15
N TYR A 90 -10.04 9.58 9.94
CA TYR A 90 -10.98 8.49 10.21
C TYR A 90 -12.20 9.02 10.96
N ALA A 91 -13.39 8.48 10.64
CA ALA A 91 -14.59 8.74 11.43
C ALA A 91 -14.40 8.26 12.87
N LYS A 92 -14.98 8.96 13.85
CA LYS A 92 -14.86 8.58 15.27
C LYS A 92 -15.45 7.21 15.59
N THR A 93 -16.37 6.73 14.76
CA THR A 93 -17.03 5.43 14.87
C THR A 93 -16.24 4.32 14.19
N THR A 94 -15.25 4.64 13.37
CA THR A 94 -14.41 3.65 12.69
C THR A 94 -13.53 2.95 13.72
N PRO A 95 -13.62 1.62 13.85
CA PRO A 95 -12.71 0.87 14.72
C PRO A 95 -11.30 0.93 14.15
N LEU A 96 -10.36 1.44 14.94
CA LEU A 96 -8.94 1.52 14.59
C LEU A 96 -8.14 0.50 15.40
N ASN A 97 -7.00 0.07 14.87
CA ASN A 97 -6.05 -0.72 15.65
C ASN A 97 -5.56 0.10 16.86
N ASP A 98 -5.27 -0.58 17.98
CA ASP A 98 -4.71 0.04 19.19
C ASP A 98 -3.27 0.52 18.97
N HIS A 99 -2.60 -0.04 17.96
CA HIS A 99 -1.30 0.36 17.49
C HIS A 99 -1.40 1.18 16.20
N VAL A 100 -0.35 1.97 15.96
CA VAL A 100 -0.22 2.84 14.78
C VAL A 100 0.43 2.08 13.62
N ARG A 101 0.40 2.67 12.43
CA ARG A 101 1.28 2.24 11.34
C ARG A 101 2.74 2.29 11.83
N GLY A 102 3.59 1.37 11.39
CA GLY A 102 5.01 1.39 11.76
C GLY A 102 5.32 0.95 13.19
N TYR A 103 4.35 0.43 13.96
CA TYR A 103 4.58 0.01 15.35
C TYR A 103 5.71 -1.03 15.50
N ARG A 104 5.84 -1.95 14.54
CA ARG A 104 6.86 -2.99 14.51
C ARG A 104 7.35 -3.18 13.07
N TRP A 105 8.53 -2.64 12.76
CA TRP A 105 9.01 -2.58 11.38
C TRP A 105 9.37 -3.95 10.77
N ALA A 106 9.80 -4.91 11.58
CA ALA A 106 10.30 -6.21 11.13
C ALA A 106 9.29 -7.37 11.29
N GLU A 107 8.00 -7.07 11.46
CA GLU A 107 6.98 -8.11 11.72
C GLU A 107 6.32 -8.64 10.43
N GLY A 108 6.38 -7.89 9.33
CA GLY A 108 5.69 -8.26 8.08
C GLY A 108 4.17 -8.15 8.15
N ALA A 109 3.59 -7.73 9.28
CA ALA A 109 2.16 -7.47 9.43
C ALA A 109 1.73 -6.29 8.54
N GLY A 110 0.59 -6.43 7.84
CA GLY A 110 0.16 -5.51 6.77
C GLY A 110 -0.03 -4.10 7.31
N GLY A 111 -0.74 -4.00 8.44
CA GLY A 111 -0.99 -2.73 9.11
C GLY A 111 0.26 -2.06 9.68
N TYR A 112 1.35 -2.79 9.95
CA TYR A 112 2.54 -2.22 10.58
C TYR A 112 3.68 -1.95 9.62
N ALA A 113 3.99 -2.90 8.74
CA ALA A 113 5.25 -2.94 8.02
C ALA A 113 5.10 -2.94 6.49
N LEU A 114 3.89 -2.99 5.95
CA LEU A 114 3.63 -3.08 4.51
C LEU A 114 2.75 -1.93 4.01
N PHE A 115 2.79 -1.70 2.70
CA PHE A 115 1.84 -0.84 2.00
C PHE A 115 1.64 -1.32 0.55
N ASN A 116 0.49 -1.00 -0.02
CA ASN A 116 0.16 -1.22 -1.43
C ASN A 116 -0.08 0.09 -2.18
N THR A 117 0.08 0.03 -3.50
CA THR A 117 0.00 1.17 -4.42
C THR A 117 -1.37 1.28 -5.09
N ILE A 118 -2.44 1.12 -4.29
CA ILE A 118 -3.82 1.06 -4.78
C ILE A 118 -4.50 2.42 -4.66
N LEU A 119 -4.56 2.94 -3.42
CA LEU A 119 -5.06 4.28 -3.15
C LEU A 119 -3.90 5.28 -3.18
N PRO A 120 -4.14 6.54 -3.59
CA PRO A 120 -3.09 7.56 -3.62
C PRO A 120 -2.52 7.83 -2.22
N PRO A 121 -1.37 8.52 -2.12
CA PRO A 121 -0.79 8.89 -0.84
C PRO A 121 -1.78 9.59 0.11
N ASN A 122 -1.56 9.44 1.41
CA ASN A 122 -2.39 10.02 2.48
C ASN A 122 -3.86 9.52 2.53
N SER A 123 -4.17 8.46 1.78
CA SER A 123 -5.45 7.75 1.81
C SER A 123 -5.64 6.87 3.06
N PRO A 124 -6.88 6.45 3.39
CA PRO A 124 -7.13 5.52 4.48
C PRO A 124 -6.44 4.17 4.24
N SER A 125 -6.12 3.50 5.34
CA SER A 125 -5.68 2.12 5.37
C SER A 125 -6.71 1.27 6.11
N CYS A 126 -6.98 0.08 5.59
CA CYS A 126 -8.07 -0.78 5.99
C CYS A 126 -7.64 -2.25 6.02
N ALA A 127 -7.69 -2.84 7.21
CA ALA A 127 -7.46 -4.26 7.46
C ALA A 127 -8.80 -5.01 7.44
N VAL A 128 -8.92 -6.08 6.64
CA VAL A 128 -10.14 -6.89 6.61
C VAL A 128 -10.19 -7.87 7.77
N GLY A 129 -11.37 -8.05 8.35
CA GLY A 129 -11.63 -9.06 9.38
C GLY A 129 -10.85 -8.85 10.70
N GLY A 130 -9.56 -9.19 10.73
CA GLY A 130 -8.71 -9.13 11.92
C GLY A 130 -8.06 -7.77 12.17
N ARG A 131 -6.99 -7.77 12.98
CA ARG A 131 -6.40 -6.54 13.52
C ARG A 131 -5.13 -6.08 12.83
N ASP A 132 -4.15 -6.94 12.60
CA ASP A 132 -2.77 -6.52 12.33
C ASP A 132 -2.11 -7.27 11.17
N ALA A 133 -2.01 -8.59 11.26
CA ALA A 133 -1.43 -9.45 10.23
C ALA A 133 -2.53 -10.06 9.34
N VAL A 134 -3.29 -9.20 8.69
CA VAL A 134 -4.36 -9.58 7.77
C VAL A 134 -4.17 -8.91 6.40
N ASP A 135 -4.98 -9.37 5.45
CA ASP A 135 -5.12 -8.79 4.12
C ASP A 135 -5.82 -7.42 4.20
N GLY A 136 -5.65 -6.60 3.16
CA GLY A 136 -6.27 -5.27 3.13
C GLY A 136 -5.63 -4.27 2.18
N VAL A 137 -6.08 -3.02 2.30
CA VAL A 137 -5.56 -1.86 1.58
C VAL A 137 -4.74 -1.04 2.57
N TYR A 138 -3.48 -0.79 2.27
CA TYR A 138 -2.56 -0.14 3.19
C TYR A 138 -1.81 0.96 2.44
N SER A 139 -2.24 2.20 2.58
CA SER A 139 -1.63 3.34 1.87
C SER A 139 -0.34 3.80 2.52
N VAL A 140 0.46 4.55 1.77
CA VAL A 140 1.52 5.41 2.32
C VAL A 140 0.92 6.69 2.89
N GLY A 141 1.63 7.36 3.79
CA GLY A 141 1.16 8.60 4.38
C GLY A 141 2.27 9.42 5.03
N SER A 142 2.13 10.73 5.01
CA SER A 142 3.13 11.66 5.54
C SER A 142 2.48 12.80 6.32
N SER A 143 3.31 13.56 7.03
CA SER A 143 2.94 14.88 7.54
C SER A 143 3.42 16.01 6.63
N HIS A 144 4.16 15.70 5.56
CA HIS A 144 4.50 16.66 4.53
C HIS A 144 3.24 17.07 3.75
N PRO A 145 3.03 18.37 3.48
CA PRO A 145 1.90 18.81 2.69
C PRO A 145 1.97 18.27 1.25
N GLY A 146 0.88 17.67 0.78
CA GLY A 146 0.65 17.36 -0.63
C GLY A 146 1.36 16.11 -1.16
N GLY A 147 1.93 15.27 -0.30
CA GLY A 147 2.54 14.02 -0.77
C GLY A 147 3.38 13.28 0.28
N VAL A 148 4.12 12.29 -0.20
CA VAL A 148 4.98 11.40 0.60
C VAL A 148 6.35 11.25 -0.06
N GLN A 149 7.36 10.93 0.75
CA GLN A 149 8.64 10.46 0.22
C GLN A 149 8.62 8.94 0.00
N VAL A 150 9.07 8.48 -1.16
CA VAL A 150 9.28 7.06 -1.46
C VAL A 150 10.72 6.82 -1.87
N ALA A 151 11.27 5.67 -1.48
CA ALA A 151 12.55 5.19 -1.99
C ALA A 151 12.31 4.12 -3.06
N MET A 152 12.96 4.31 -4.20
CA MET A 152 12.97 3.37 -5.31
C MET A 152 13.97 2.23 -5.06
N MET A 153 13.91 1.17 -5.85
CA MET A 153 14.80 0.01 -5.70
C MET A 153 16.26 0.27 -6.11
N ASP A 154 16.55 1.40 -6.75
CA ASP A 154 17.91 1.92 -6.99
C ASP A 154 18.42 2.84 -5.86
N ALA A 155 17.68 2.95 -4.76
CA ALA A 155 17.92 3.85 -3.63
C ALA A 155 17.77 5.36 -3.92
N SER A 156 17.27 5.75 -5.09
CA SER A 156 16.81 7.12 -5.32
C SER A 156 15.55 7.41 -4.50
N VAL A 157 15.36 8.67 -4.12
CA VAL A 157 14.17 9.13 -3.38
C VAL A 157 13.35 10.06 -4.26
N ARG A 158 12.03 9.87 -4.26
CA ARG A 158 11.08 10.70 -5.02
C ARG A 158 9.97 11.18 -4.11
N PHE A 159 9.54 12.42 -4.32
CA PHE A 159 8.33 12.95 -3.72
C PHE A 159 7.15 12.61 -4.62
N ILE A 160 6.18 11.85 -4.11
CA ILE A 160 4.95 11.47 -4.81
C ILE A 160 3.81 12.29 -4.23
N THR A 161 3.11 13.01 -5.09
CA THR A 161 2.02 13.90 -4.69
C THR A 161 0.75 13.14 -4.37
N ASP A 162 -0.12 13.72 -3.55
CA ASP A 162 -1.45 13.17 -3.26
C ASP A 162 -2.33 13.06 -4.53
N ASP A 163 -2.09 13.93 -5.52
CA ASP A 163 -2.80 13.96 -6.81
C ASP A 163 -2.19 13.03 -7.88
N VAL A 164 -1.30 12.11 -7.50
CA VAL A 164 -0.76 11.10 -8.45
C VAL A 164 -1.90 10.28 -9.04
N ASP A 165 -1.81 9.95 -10.33
CA ASP A 165 -2.78 9.05 -10.97
C ASP A 165 -2.73 7.67 -10.33
N ALA A 166 -3.74 7.36 -9.52
CA ALA A 166 -3.95 6.08 -8.84
C ALA A 166 -5.06 5.25 -9.50
N GLY A 167 -5.48 5.60 -10.72
CA GLY A 167 -6.53 4.91 -11.46
C GLY A 167 -7.89 4.92 -10.75
N ASP A 168 -8.71 3.91 -11.05
CA ASP A 168 -10.06 3.75 -10.48
C ASP A 168 -10.03 2.78 -9.28
N PRO A 169 -10.28 3.26 -8.05
CA PRO A 169 -10.23 2.41 -6.85
C PRO A 169 -11.39 1.41 -6.78
N SER A 170 -12.37 1.46 -7.69
CA SER A 170 -13.43 0.46 -7.79
C SER A 170 -13.01 -0.79 -8.58
N GLN A 171 -11.86 -0.76 -9.25
CA GLN A 171 -11.28 -1.91 -9.95
C GLN A 171 -10.82 -2.98 -8.96
N THR A 172 -10.95 -4.25 -9.37
CA THR A 172 -10.46 -5.38 -8.59
C THR A 172 -8.95 -5.50 -8.70
N PRO A 173 -8.20 -5.51 -7.57
CA PRO A 173 -6.77 -5.78 -7.56
C PRO A 173 -6.43 -7.14 -8.18
N PRO A 174 -5.29 -7.28 -8.87
CA PRO A 174 -4.87 -8.55 -9.47
C PRO A 174 -4.89 -9.70 -8.46
N THR A 175 -5.52 -10.81 -8.83
CA THR A 175 -5.57 -11.99 -7.98
C THR A 175 -4.24 -12.75 -8.03
N PRO A 176 -3.92 -13.54 -6.99
CA PRO A 176 -2.76 -14.42 -7.01
C PRO A 176 -2.70 -15.36 -8.22
N GLU A 177 -3.85 -15.79 -8.74
CA GLU A 177 -3.97 -16.62 -9.93
C GLU A 177 -3.50 -15.87 -11.18
N GLN A 178 -4.04 -14.67 -11.42
CA GLN A 178 -3.66 -13.83 -12.56
C GLN A 178 -2.17 -13.48 -12.55
N LEU A 179 -1.62 -13.21 -11.35
CA LEU A 179 -0.21 -12.91 -11.19
C LEU A 179 0.69 -14.12 -11.52
N ARG A 180 0.27 -15.36 -11.23
CA ARG A 180 1.07 -16.54 -11.59
C ARG A 180 1.14 -16.78 -13.09
N ASP A 181 0.07 -16.43 -13.81
CA ASP A 181 -0.07 -16.77 -15.21
C ASP A 181 0.59 -15.73 -16.13
N GLU A 182 0.28 -14.43 -15.94
CA GLU A 182 0.64 -13.40 -16.93
C GLU A 182 1.28 -12.14 -16.35
N HIS A 183 1.24 -11.91 -15.04
CA HIS A 183 1.66 -10.65 -14.40
C HIS A 183 1.04 -9.41 -15.09
N PRO A 184 -0.30 -9.25 -15.05
CA PRO A 184 -0.97 -8.20 -15.80
C PRO A 184 -0.53 -6.80 -15.35
N PRO A 185 -0.61 -5.79 -16.23
CA PRO A 185 -0.46 -4.38 -15.84
C PRO A 185 -1.33 -4.01 -14.63
N SER A 186 -0.88 -3.06 -13.84
CA SER A 186 -1.65 -2.50 -12.74
C SER A 186 -2.86 -1.70 -13.25
N PRO A 187 -4.06 -1.89 -12.67
CA PRO A 187 -5.23 -1.07 -12.98
C PRO A 187 -5.24 0.28 -12.24
N PHE A 188 -4.28 0.54 -11.35
CA PHE A 188 -4.25 1.71 -10.46
C PHE A 188 -3.33 2.83 -10.97
N GLY A 189 -3.36 3.08 -12.28
CA GLY A 189 -2.64 4.18 -12.93
C GLY A 189 -1.13 4.15 -12.69
N VAL A 190 -0.50 5.32 -12.81
CA VAL A 190 0.94 5.51 -12.60
C VAL A 190 1.39 5.06 -11.21
N TRP A 191 0.59 5.33 -10.17
CA TRP A 191 0.91 4.94 -8.80
C TRP A 191 0.99 3.42 -8.66
N GLY A 192 0.00 2.71 -9.19
CA GLY A 192 -0.02 1.26 -9.20
C GLY A 192 1.16 0.68 -9.97
N SER A 193 1.45 1.21 -11.16
CA SER A 193 2.61 0.78 -11.98
C SER A 193 3.95 1.03 -11.28
N LEU A 194 4.09 2.09 -10.48
CA LEU A 194 5.29 2.30 -9.66
C LEU A 194 5.46 1.24 -8.56
N GLY A 195 4.38 0.56 -8.16
CA GLY A 195 4.43 -0.52 -7.17
C GLY A 195 4.77 -1.89 -7.74
N THR A 196 4.75 -2.07 -9.06
CA THR A 196 5.00 -3.37 -9.71
C THR A 196 6.51 -3.59 -9.92
N ALA A 197 6.93 -4.84 -9.75
CA ALA A 197 8.31 -5.26 -10.04
C ALA A 197 8.45 -5.87 -11.44
N ALA A 198 7.36 -6.43 -12.00
CA ALA A 198 7.37 -7.10 -13.30
C ALA A 198 6.00 -7.02 -14.03
N GLY A 199 5.26 -5.92 -13.89
CA GLY A 199 4.00 -5.67 -14.60
C GLY A 199 4.17 -5.31 -16.08
N GLY A 200 5.38 -4.97 -16.52
CA GLY A 200 5.72 -4.69 -17.93
C GLY A 200 5.26 -3.32 -18.43
N GLU A 201 4.86 -2.43 -17.51
CA GLU A 201 4.28 -1.14 -17.82
C GLU A 201 5.36 -0.12 -18.14
N LYS A 202 5.20 0.59 -19.27
CA LYS A 202 6.06 1.73 -19.59
C LYS A 202 5.53 2.95 -18.86
N LEU A 203 6.17 3.34 -17.77
CA LEU A 203 5.91 4.62 -17.13
C LEU A 203 6.23 5.76 -18.12
N GLN A 204 5.20 6.45 -18.60
CA GLN A 204 5.39 7.76 -19.22
C GLN A 204 5.53 8.77 -18.08
N LEU A 205 6.78 9.04 -17.70
CA LEU A 205 7.07 10.21 -16.87
C LEU A 205 6.73 11.46 -17.70
N PRO A 206 5.98 12.44 -17.14
CA PRO A 206 5.74 13.71 -17.81
C PRO A 206 7.03 14.48 -18.10
#